data_AF-A0A918CE13-F1
#
_entry.id   AF-A0A918CE13-F1
#
_cell.length_a   1.000
_cell.length_b   1.000
_cell.length_c   1.000
_cell.angle_alpha   90.00
_cell.angle_beta   90.00
_cell.angle_gamma   90.00
#
_symmetry.space_group_name_H-M   'P 1'
#
loop_
_entity.id
_entity.type
_entity.pdbx_description
1 polymer ?
#
loop_
_entity_poly.entity_id
_entity_poly.type
_entity_poly.pdbx_seq_one_letter_code
_entity_poly.pdbx_strand_id
1 'polypeptide(L)'
;MLESLSSTTWTPAQWDALVATDKYEDALDAFTDLPDRISLNALVALASGDPARLQLASTQVSLHNGCLAQGARLLLMVDRELYSEVYNVRDDVTPRGSSEAELFDTANAAFAIGMAASVLGRPETSYAYHLTALTIAQSLGMTARTQHIAIELEAVRTVLGEPNPTRLRSILTEILSSRRFTRASTVLAEAYMALGDYRAAAESAPGDSDIKAFATALLGQPERTRDLLQDVHTGDYLPLAHSLMGNNCIYTHPSTEPEAGYERIIRSMGLTMSPTTAWQAVSLLGTTPPKTIDQLFFWSALLWAVMSIGVSPGIHPSLILDSLRQSVAAIPKVDDVGNALFTYCPEIFLLLGYMPDAHPYFSSRIMDIPFLAGNHVMFHGKTHKLPGKTGAQIFEDLITGKESKFHTEERRRFETEMRNAKFPRPPVNLAWVFRGLCSMTASMVAEEKVAWANMLGRMLQGLSGHQAINSAQKLIDQC
;
A
#
# COMPACT_ATOMS: atom_id res chain seq x y z
N MET A 1 -33.81 -6.56 29.22
CA MET A 1 -34.11 -6.54 27.78
C MET A 1 -34.18 -7.93 27.13
N LEU A 2 -34.25 -9.03 27.91
CA LEU A 2 -34.36 -10.41 27.41
C LEU A 2 -35.64 -11.15 27.88
N GLU A 3 -36.55 -10.49 28.62
CA GLU A 3 -37.73 -11.14 29.23
C GLU A 3 -39.00 -11.15 28.33
N SER A 4 -38.89 -11.12 27.00
CA SER A 4 -40.10 -11.20 26.14
C SER A 4 -39.94 -11.94 24.80
N LEU A 5 -39.02 -12.89 24.68
CA LEU A 5 -38.93 -13.76 23.49
C LEU A 5 -39.95 -14.92 23.55
N SER A 6 -41.21 -14.64 23.88
CA SER A 6 -42.31 -15.62 23.84
C SER A 6 -43.14 -15.55 22.55
N SER A 7 -42.76 -14.71 21.58
CA SER A 7 -43.39 -14.66 20.26
C SER A 7 -42.76 -15.71 19.33
N THR A 8 -43.59 -16.58 18.77
CA THR A 8 -43.26 -17.62 17.76
C THR A 8 -42.70 -17.09 16.43
N THR A 9 -42.40 -15.80 16.32
CA THR A 9 -41.90 -15.14 15.11
C THR A 9 -40.60 -14.40 15.44
N TRP A 10 -39.50 -14.88 14.87
CA TRP A 10 -38.20 -14.20 14.90
C TRP A 10 -38.16 -13.08 13.87
N THR A 11 -37.34 -12.06 14.11
CA THR A 11 -37.06 -10.99 13.14
C THR A 11 -35.55 -10.90 12.85
N PRO A 12 -35.14 -10.42 11.67
CA PRO A 12 -33.73 -10.18 11.35
C PRO A 12 -32.99 -9.32 12.38
N ALA A 13 -33.65 -8.27 12.90
CA ALA A 13 -33.08 -7.39 13.94
C ALA A 13 -32.82 -8.13 15.27
N GLN A 14 -33.75 -8.98 15.70
CA GLN A 14 -33.58 -9.80 16.91
C GLN A 14 -32.45 -10.80 16.73
N TRP A 15 -32.39 -11.47 15.57
CA TRP A 15 -31.30 -12.39 15.24
C TRP A 15 -29.94 -11.68 15.29
N ASP A 16 -29.84 -10.51 14.66
CA ASP A 16 -28.59 -9.74 14.58
C ASP A 16 -28.12 -9.25 15.96
N ALA A 17 -29.06 -8.83 16.82
CA ALA A 17 -28.77 -8.45 18.20
C ALA A 17 -28.25 -9.64 19.04
N LEU A 18 -28.84 -10.83 18.88
CA LEU A 18 -28.39 -12.03 19.61
C LEU A 18 -26.97 -12.44 19.17
N VAL A 19 -26.72 -12.43 17.87
CA VAL A 19 -25.40 -12.70 17.28
C VAL A 19 -24.35 -11.68 17.74
N ALA A 20 -24.72 -10.41 17.91
CA ALA A 20 -23.81 -9.39 18.39
C ALA A 20 -23.36 -9.60 19.85
N THR A 21 -24.10 -10.37 20.64
CA THR A 21 -23.84 -10.58 22.09
C THR A 21 -23.20 -11.92 22.44
N ASP A 22 -22.74 -12.67 21.44
CA ASP A 22 -22.19 -14.03 21.61
C ASP A 22 -23.16 -15.05 22.25
N LYS A 23 -24.46 -14.74 22.29
CA LYS A 23 -25.53 -15.59 22.87
C LYS A 23 -26.22 -16.44 21.80
N TYR A 24 -25.42 -17.13 21.00
CA TYR A 24 -25.90 -17.85 19.83
C TYR A 24 -26.76 -19.07 20.18
N GLU A 25 -26.43 -19.76 21.29
CA GLU A 25 -27.19 -20.93 21.75
C GLU A 25 -28.60 -20.54 22.22
N ASP A 26 -28.71 -19.43 22.98
CA ASP A 26 -30.00 -18.89 23.42
C ASP A 26 -30.91 -18.56 22.22
N ALA A 27 -30.32 -18.14 21.10
CA ALA A 27 -31.03 -17.92 19.85
C ALA A 27 -31.52 -19.23 19.22
N LEU A 28 -30.65 -20.24 19.10
CA LEU A 28 -31.02 -21.52 18.49
C LEU A 28 -32.08 -22.28 19.28
N ASP A 29 -32.04 -22.21 20.62
CA ASP A 29 -33.04 -22.80 21.50
C ASP A 29 -34.40 -22.10 21.33
N ALA A 30 -34.41 -20.77 21.19
CA ALA A 30 -35.62 -19.98 20.93
C ALA A 30 -36.25 -20.25 19.55
N PHE A 31 -35.51 -20.87 18.62
CA PHE A 31 -35.86 -21.03 17.20
C PHE A 31 -36.04 -22.49 16.77
N THR A 32 -36.32 -23.38 17.72
CA THR A 32 -36.28 -24.84 17.57
C THR A 32 -37.25 -25.40 16.50
N ASP A 33 -38.39 -24.74 16.28
CA ASP A 33 -39.47 -25.20 15.38
C ASP A 33 -39.57 -24.42 14.05
N LEU A 34 -38.56 -23.63 13.68
CA LEU A 34 -38.61 -22.82 12.45
C LEU A 34 -38.24 -23.62 11.19
N PRO A 35 -38.92 -23.39 10.05
CA PRO A 35 -38.59 -24.03 8.78
C PRO A 35 -37.17 -23.69 8.29
N ASP A 36 -36.63 -22.52 8.68
CA ASP A 36 -35.29 -22.05 8.27
C ASP A 36 -34.18 -22.34 9.30
N ARG A 37 -34.45 -23.21 10.29
CA ARG A 37 -33.49 -23.53 11.36
C ARG A 37 -32.14 -24.01 10.84
N ILE A 38 -32.11 -24.77 9.74
CA ILE A 38 -30.86 -25.25 9.13
C ILE A 38 -29.99 -24.07 8.67
N SER A 39 -30.58 -23.07 8.03
CA SER A 39 -29.86 -21.88 7.58
C SER A 39 -29.43 -20.99 8.75
N LEU A 40 -30.28 -20.82 9.77
CA LEU A 40 -29.92 -20.07 10.98
C LEU A 40 -28.78 -20.75 11.76
N ASN A 41 -28.79 -22.09 11.86
CA ASN A 41 -27.69 -22.87 12.44
C ASN A 41 -26.37 -22.62 11.69
N ALA A 42 -26.42 -22.51 10.37
CA ALA A 42 -25.23 -22.23 9.57
C ALA A 42 -24.68 -20.83 9.79
N LEU A 43 -25.56 -19.83 9.90
CA LEU A 43 -25.14 -18.47 10.23
C LEU A 43 -24.56 -18.39 11.66
N VAL A 44 -25.06 -19.21 12.60
CA VAL A 44 -24.46 -19.38 13.92
C VAL A 44 -23.09 -20.04 13.84
N ALA A 45 -22.93 -21.11 13.04
CA ALA A 45 -21.64 -21.75 12.84
C ALA A 45 -20.59 -20.77 12.26
N LEU A 46 -20.99 -19.91 11.33
CA LEU A 46 -20.18 -18.82 10.79
C LEU A 46 -19.81 -17.78 11.85
N ALA A 47 -20.74 -17.43 12.74
CA ALA A 47 -20.46 -16.48 13.82
C ALA A 47 -19.53 -17.07 14.88
N SER A 48 -19.71 -18.36 15.24
CA SER A 48 -18.92 -19.03 16.27
C SER A 48 -17.53 -19.44 15.80
N GLY A 49 -17.34 -19.64 14.48
CA GLY A 49 -16.06 -20.04 13.89
C GLY A 49 -15.60 -21.45 14.31
N ASP A 50 -16.52 -22.31 14.75
CA ASP A 50 -16.20 -23.69 15.17
C ASP A 50 -16.10 -24.58 13.91
N PRO A 51 -14.90 -25.15 13.61
CA PRO A 51 -14.69 -25.94 12.40
C PRO A 51 -15.63 -27.16 12.28
N ALA A 52 -15.96 -27.81 13.40
CA ALA A 52 -16.83 -28.97 13.39
C ALA A 52 -18.28 -28.58 13.04
N ARG A 53 -18.74 -27.44 13.58
CA ARG A 53 -20.07 -26.88 13.26
C ARG A 53 -20.13 -26.37 11.83
N LEU A 54 -19.08 -25.70 11.35
CA LEU A 54 -19.00 -25.19 9.99
C LEU A 54 -19.11 -26.32 8.96
N GLN A 55 -18.40 -27.44 9.19
CA GLN A 55 -18.47 -28.61 8.30
C GLN A 55 -19.87 -29.24 8.27
N LEU A 56 -20.49 -29.40 9.45
CA LEU A 56 -21.85 -29.94 9.57
C LEU A 56 -22.88 -29.02 8.89
N ALA A 57 -22.80 -27.72 9.17
CA ALA A 57 -23.66 -26.69 8.57
C ALA A 57 -23.53 -26.67 7.04
N SER A 58 -22.32 -26.72 6.50
CA SER A 58 -22.09 -26.75 5.05
C SER A 58 -22.79 -27.94 4.39
N THR A 59 -22.75 -29.12 5.02
CA THR A 59 -23.43 -30.31 4.50
C THR A 59 -24.96 -30.15 4.57
N GLN A 60 -25.49 -29.62 5.67
CA GLN A 60 -26.93 -29.48 5.86
C GLN A 60 -27.57 -28.41 4.96
N VAL A 61 -26.96 -27.23 4.84
CA VAL A 61 -27.53 -26.14 4.04
C VAL A 61 -27.46 -26.44 2.54
N SER A 62 -26.43 -27.15 2.07
CA SER A 62 -26.31 -27.52 0.64
C SER A 62 -27.47 -28.38 0.13
N LEU A 63 -28.11 -29.16 1.02
CA LEU A 63 -29.26 -30.01 0.71
C LEU A 63 -30.61 -29.32 0.98
N HIS A 64 -30.60 -28.12 1.56
CA HIS A 64 -31.79 -27.44 2.06
C HIS A 64 -32.23 -26.30 1.14
N ASN A 65 -33.52 -26.21 0.82
CA ASN A 65 -34.09 -25.18 -0.09
C ASN A 65 -35.03 -24.18 0.62
N GLY A 66 -34.79 -23.89 1.90
CA GLY A 66 -35.51 -22.84 2.64
C GLY A 66 -35.26 -21.42 2.12
N CYS A 67 -36.03 -20.45 2.62
CA CYS A 67 -35.97 -19.07 2.13
C CYS A 67 -34.66 -18.37 2.50
N LEU A 68 -33.97 -18.85 3.55
CA LEU A 68 -32.67 -18.35 4.00
C LEU A 68 -31.46 -19.15 3.48
N ALA A 69 -31.70 -20.15 2.62
CA ALA A 69 -30.65 -21.10 2.28
C ALA A 69 -29.61 -20.53 1.32
N GLN A 70 -29.95 -19.55 0.47
CA GLN A 70 -29.02 -19.04 -0.55
C GLN A 70 -27.93 -18.17 0.08
N GLY A 71 -28.29 -17.17 0.88
CA GLY A 71 -27.34 -16.31 1.60
C GLY A 71 -26.45 -17.10 2.56
N ALA A 72 -27.02 -18.05 3.31
CA ALA A 72 -26.24 -18.92 4.20
C ALA A 72 -25.22 -19.79 3.43
N ARG A 73 -25.61 -20.36 2.29
CA ARG A 73 -24.69 -21.13 1.41
C ARG A 73 -23.53 -20.27 0.93
N LEU A 74 -23.82 -19.08 0.40
CA LEU A 74 -22.79 -18.21 -0.15
C LEU A 74 -21.81 -17.75 0.93
N LEU A 75 -22.28 -17.42 2.14
CA LEU A 75 -21.40 -17.07 3.24
C LEU A 75 -20.52 -18.24 3.70
N LEU A 76 -21.05 -19.46 3.73
CA LEU A 76 -20.24 -20.67 4.01
C LEU A 76 -19.20 -20.94 2.91
N MET A 77 -19.53 -20.64 1.65
CA MET A 77 -18.57 -20.75 0.55
C MET A 77 -17.45 -19.70 0.66
N VAL A 78 -17.78 -18.47 1.07
CA VAL A 78 -16.78 -17.43 1.39
C VAL A 78 -15.85 -17.87 2.51
N ASP A 79 -16.39 -18.43 3.60
CA ASP A 79 -15.60 -18.95 4.73
C ASP A 79 -14.64 -20.10 4.32
N ARG A 80 -15.03 -20.85 3.29
CA ARG A 80 -14.20 -21.92 2.68
C ARG A 80 -13.31 -21.44 1.54
N GLU A 81 -13.17 -20.13 1.36
CA GLU A 81 -12.35 -19.49 0.33
C GLU A 81 -12.75 -19.84 -1.12
N LEU A 82 -14.00 -20.26 -1.34
CA LEU A 82 -14.55 -20.58 -2.67
C LEU A 82 -15.04 -19.32 -3.40
N TYR A 83 -14.23 -18.26 -3.40
CA TYR A 83 -14.60 -16.92 -3.87
C TYR A 83 -15.05 -16.91 -5.35
N SER A 84 -14.34 -17.64 -6.21
CA SER A 84 -14.68 -17.75 -7.63
C SER A 84 -16.06 -18.36 -7.86
N GLU A 85 -16.45 -19.36 -7.07
CA GLU A 85 -17.75 -20.01 -7.18
C GLU A 85 -18.88 -19.07 -6.73
N VAL A 86 -18.68 -18.37 -5.60
CA VAL A 86 -19.62 -17.34 -5.11
C VAL A 86 -19.81 -16.23 -6.15
N TYR A 87 -18.72 -15.76 -6.76
CA TYR A 87 -18.78 -14.70 -7.75
C TYR A 87 -19.45 -15.13 -9.07
N ASN A 88 -19.34 -16.40 -9.46
CA ASN A 88 -19.92 -16.90 -10.71
C ASN A 88 -21.45 -16.98 -10.67
N VAL A 89 -22.04 -17.19 -9.49
CA VAL A 89 -23.51 -17.25 -9.32
C VAL A 89 -24.15 -15.89 -9.02
N ARG A 90 -23.37 -14.79 -9.05
CA ARG A 90 -23.85 -13.45 -8.69
C ARG A 90 -25.07 -13.00 -9.49
N ASP A 91 -25.14 -13.38 -10.77
CA ASP A 91 -26.21 -12.97 -11.69
C ASP A 91 -27.52 -13.76 -11.40
N ASP A 92 -27.43 -14.86 -10.63
CA ASP A 92 -28.56 -15.67 -10.16
C ASP A 92 -29.07 -15.23 -8.77
N VAL A 93 -28.43 -14.24 -8.14
CA VAL A 93 -28.82 -13.71 -6.84
C VAL A 93 -29.75 -12.51 -7.03
N THR A 94 -31.05 -12.79 -7.09
CA THR A 94 -32.10 -11.77 -7.08
C THR A 94 -33.00 -11.92 -5.84
N PRO A 95 -33.56 -10.80 -5.32
CA PRO A 95 -34.58 -10.90 -4.27
C PRO A 95 -35.70 -11.84 -4.72
N ARG A 96 -35.96 -12.89 -3.94
CA ARG A 96 -37.01 -13.90 -4.25
C ARG A 96 -38.42 -13.42 -3.91
N GLY A 97 -38.52 -12.37 -3.11
CA GLY A 97 -39.77 -11.73 -2.71
C GLY A 97 -39.50 -10.52 -1.82
N SER A 98 -40.53 -10.08 -1.10
CA SER A 98 -40.51 -8.86 -0.27
C SER A 98 -40.70 -9.13 1.22
N SER A 99 -40.67 -10.39 1.65
CA SER A 99 -40.74 -10.71 3.08
C SER A 99 -39.43 -10.35 3.80
N GLU A 100 -39.51 -10.08 5.11
CA GLU A 100 -38.30 -9.77 5.91
C GLU A 100 -37.24 -10.89 5.84
N ALA A 101 -37.68 -12.15 5.81
CA ALA A 101 -36.79 -13.31 5.68
C ALA A 101 -36.08 -13.35 4.33
N GLU A 102 -36.79 -13.09 3.22
CA GLU A 102 -36.18 -13.05 1.88
C GLU A 102 -35.23 -11.86 1.72
N LEU A 103 -35.57 -10.70 2.29
CA LEU A 103 -34.69 -9.54 2.32
C LEU A 103 -33.45 -9.82 3.17
N PHE A 104 -33.59 -10.48 4.32
CA PHE A 104 -32.48 -10.91 5.15
C PHE A 104 -31.52 -11.86 4.40
N ASP A 105 -32.08 -12.85 3.69
CA ASP A 105 -31.30 -13.75 2.84
C ASP A 105 -30.57 -12.99 1.72
N THR A 106 -31.27 -12.07 1.06
CA THR A 106 -30.71 -11.22 0.00
C THR A 106 -29.55 -10.36 0.53
N ALA A 107 -29.68 -9.78 1.73
CA ALA A 107 -28.61 -9.00 2.35
C ALA A 107 -27.37 -9.88 2.61
N ASN A 108 -27.55 -11.10 3.11
CA ASN A 108 -26.46 -12.05 3.35
C ASN A 108 -25.81 -12.52 2.03
N ALA A 109 -26.60 -12.80 1.00
CA ALA A 109 -26.12 -13.20 -0.32
C ALA A 109 -25.33 -12.08 -1.00
N ALA A 110 -25.85 -10.85 -0.99
CA ALA A 110 -25.16 -9.68 -1.50
C ALA A 110 -23.86 -9.41 -0.72
N PHE A 111 -23.88 -9.56 0.61
CA PHE A 111 -22.66 -9.43 1.41
C PHE A 111 -21.61 -10.47 1.02
N ALA A 112 -21.99 -11.74 0.83
CA ALA A 112 -21.08 -12.80 0.42
C ALA A 112 -20.46 -12.53 -0.98
N ILE A 113 -21.27 -12.07 -1.93
CA ILE A 113 -20.77 -11.70 -3.27
C ILE A 113 -19.81 -10.51 -3.17
N GLY A 114 -20.12 -9.51 -2.34
CA GLY A 114 -19.22 -8.38 -2.06
C GLY A 114 -17.85 -8.86 -1.58
N MET A 115 -17.83 -9.72 -0.56
CA MET A 115 -16.60 -10.31 -0.03
C MET A 115 -15.81 -11.06 -1.11
N ALA A 116 -16.48 -11.91 -1.89
CA ALA A 116 -15.84 -12.65 -2.97
C ALA A 116 -15.28 -11.72 -4.07
N ALA A 117 -16.02 -10.68 -4.44
CA ALA A 117 -15.58 -9.68 -5.40
C ALA A 117 -14.36 -8.90 -4.89
N SER A 118 -14.30 -8.56 -3.59
CA SER A 118 -13.12 -7.92 -2.98
C SER A 118 -11.87 -8.78 -3.15
N VAL A 119 -11.94 -10.05 -2.75
CA VAL A 119 -10.79 -10.97 -2.82
C VAL A 119 -10.34 -11.23 -4.27
N LEU A 120 -11.28 -11.24 -5.22
CA LEU A 120 -10.98 -11.43 -6.64
C LEU A 120 -10.53 -10.16 -7.36
N GLY A 121 -10.25 -9.06 -6.65
CA GLY A 121 -9.79 -7.81 -7.25
C GLY A 121 -10.84 -7.13 -8.12
N ARG A 122 -12.13 -7.19 -7.73
CA ARG A 122 -13.27 -6.53 -8.38
C ARG A 122 -13.89 -5.46 -7.47
N PRO A 123 -13.15 -4.39 -7.13
CA PRO A 123 -13.58 -3.46 -6.09
C PRO A 123 -14.86 -2.69 -6.46
N GLU A 124 -15.09 -2.37 -7.74
CA GLU A 124 -16.32 -1.70 -8.18
C GLU A 124 -17.55 -2.59 -8.00
N THR A 125 -17.44 -3.88 -8.34
CA THR A 125 -18.50 -4.87 -8.10
C THR A 125 -18.72 -5.09 -6.60
N SER A 126 -17.64 -5.22 -5.85
CA SER A 126 -17.69 -5.37 -4.40
C SER A 126 -18.43 -4.20 -3.73
N TYR A 127 -18.11 -2.97 -4.13
CA TYR A 127 -18.77 -1.76 -3.65
C TYR A 127 -20.29 -1.81 -3.87
N ALA A 128 -20.73 -2.17 -5.07
CA ALA A 128 -22.16 -2.23 -5.42
C ALA A 128 -22.91 -3.26 -4.59
N TYR A 129 -22.34 -4.46 -4.41
CA TYR A 129 -22.97 -5.52 -3.62
C TYR A 129 -22.97 -5.23 -2.12
N HIS A 130 -21.88 -4.67 -1.58
CA HIS A 130 -21.86 -4.24 -0.19
C HIS A 130 -22.82 -3.08 0.08
N LEU A 131 -22.97 -2.12 -0.85
CA LEU A 131 -23.95 -1.03 -0.73
C LEU A 131 -25.40 -1.57 -0.75
N THR A 132 -25.66 -2.56 -1.60
CA THR A 132 -26.95 -3.27 -1.65
C THR A 132 -27.22 -3.96 -0.32
N ALA A 133 -26.27 -4.75 0.17
CA ALA A 133 -26.37 -5.43 1.46
C ALA A 133 -26.58 -4.44 2.63
N LEU A 134 -25.87 -3.31 2.63
CA LEU A 134 -25.99 -2.27 3.64
C LEU A 134 -27.40 -1.68 3.67
N THR A 135 -27.91 -1.31 2.49
CA THR A 135 -29.25 -0.69 2.35
C THR A 135 -30.34 -1.61 2.89
N ILE A 136 -30.26 -2.91 2.55
CA ILE A 136 -31.23 -3.89 3.02
C ILE A 136 -31.07 -4.12 4.53
N ALA A 137 -29.84 -4.30 5.03
CA ALA A 137 -29.58 -4.50 6.47
C ALA A 137 -30.08 -3.32 7.33
N GLN A 138 -29.92 -2.08 6.86
CA GLN A 138 -30.46 -0.89 7.52
C GLN A 138 -32.00 -0.90 7.54
N SER A 139 -32.63 -1.26 6.42
CA SER A 139 -34.09 -1.36 6.34
C SER A 139 -34.68 -2.41 7.28
N LEU A 140 -33.91 -3.47 7.58
CA LEU A 140 -34.28 -4.56 8.48
C LEU A 140 -33.84 -4.31 9.93
N GLY A 141 -33.22 -3.16 10.25
CA GLY A 141 -32.77 -2.83 11.60
C GLY A 141 -31.62 -3.70 12.12
N MET A 142 -30.80 -4.27 11.23
CA MET A 142 -29.68 -5.15 11.59
C MET A 142 -28.41 -4.33 11.87
N THR A 143 -28.33 -3.73 13.05
CA THR A 143 -27.24 -2.82 13.46
C THR A 143 -25.85 -3.46 13.36
N ALA A 144 -25.68 -4.67 13.88
CA ALA A 144 -24.39 -5.35 13.95
C ALA A 144 -23.91 -5.79 12.55
N ARG A 145 -24.83 -6.24 11.68
CA ARG A 145 -24.52 -6.48 10.26
C ARG A 145 -24.20 -5.19 9.53
N THR A 146 -24.95 -4.12 9.77
CA THR A 146 -24.72 -2.80 9.17
C THR A 146 -23.31 -2.30 9.47
N GLN A 147 -22.86 -2.42 10.72
CA GLN A 147 -21.48 -2.11 11.13
C GLN A 147 -20.45 -2.94 10.36
N HIS A 148 -20.66 -4.27 10.28
CA HIS A 148 -19.73 -5.16 9.56
C HIS A 148 -19.62 -4.80 8.08
N ILE A 149 -20.76 -4.57 7.41
CA ILE A 149 -20.78 -4.16 6.00
C ILE A 149 -20.12 -2.79 5.83
N ALA A 150 -20.32 -1.87 6.77
CA ALA A 150 -19.69 -0.55 6.71
C ALA A 150 -18.16 -0.64 6.79
N ILE A 151 -17.59 -1.53 7.61
CA ILE A 151 -16.14 -1.77 7.66
C ILE A 151 -15.62 -2.25 6.30
N GLU A 152 -16.27 -3.25 5.70
CA GLU A 152 -15.85 -3.78 4.40
C GLU A 152 -16.04 -2.78 3.25
N LEU A 153 -17.08 -1.94 3.29
CA LEU A 153 -17.24 -0.84 2.35
C LEU A 153 -16.08 0.16 2.42
N GLU A 154 -15.61 0.48 3.62
CA GLU A 154 -14.46 1.37 3.77
C GLU A 154 -13.15 0.70 3.30
N ALA A 155 -13.00 -0.62 3.48
CA ALA A 155 -11.88 -1.36 2.89
C ALA A 155 -11.88 -1.26 1.35
N VAL A 156 -13.05 -1.46 0.73
CA VAL A 156 -13.21 -1.32 -0.73
C VAL A 156 -12.95 0.12 -1.19
N ARG A 157 -13.42 1.12 -0.45
CA ARG A 157 -13.15 2.54 -0.75
C ARG A 157 -11.66 2.87 -0.70
N THR A 158 -10.92 2.34 0.27
CA THR A 158 -9.46 2.47 0.33
C THR A 158 -8.82 1.91 -0.94
N VAL A 159 -9.21 0.71 -1.37
CA VAL A 159 -8.73 0.11 -2.63
C VAL A 159 -9.12 0.93 -3.87
N LEU A 160 -10.28 1.60 -3.86
CA LEU A 160 -10.73 2.49 -4.92
C LEU A 160 -10.00 3.85 -4.93
N GLY A 161 -9.14 4.14 -3.94
CA GLY A 161 -8.44 5.43 -3.83
C GLY A 161 -9.25 6.52 -3.11
N GLU A 162 -10.31 6.14 -2.38
CA GLU A 162 -11.18 7.04 -1.62
C GLU A 162 -11.15 6.75 -0.09
N PRO A 163 -9.98 6.64 0.55
CA PRO A 163 -9.90 6.29 1.97
C PRO A 163 -10.54 7.37 2.85
N ASN A 164 -11.31 6.95 3.87
CA ASN A 164 -11.92 7.84 4.85
C ASN A 164 -11.72 7.34 6.30
N PRO A 165 -10.53 7.58 6.89
CA PRO A 165 -10.22 7.13 8.25
C PRO A 165 -11.13 7.76 9.33
N THR A 166 -11.72 8.93 9.07
CA THR A 166 -12.65 9.57 10.01
C THR A 166 -13.95 8.77 10.14
N ARG A 167 -14.46 8.23 9.03
CA ARG A 167 -15.65 7.36 9.05
C ARG A 167 -15.37 6.04 9.76
N LEU A 168 -14.22 5.41 9.49
CA LEU A 168 -13.80 4.20 10.20
C LEU A 168 -13.65 4.44 11.72
N ARG A 169 -13.08 5.58 12.13
CA ARG A 169 -13.00 5.95 13.55
C ARG A 169 -14.37 6.06 14.20
N SER A 170 -15.39 6.60 13.52
CA SER A 170 -16.74 6.63 14.07
C SER A 170 -17.31 5.22 14.31
N ILE A 171 -17.05 4.27 13.41
CA ILE A 171 -17.50 2.88 13.57
C ILE A 171 -16.81 2.22 14.77
N LEU A 172 -15.51 2.48 14.97
CA LEU A 172 -14.74 1.96 16.10
C LEU A 172 -15.19 2.49 17.48
N THR A 173 -15.99 3.55 17.54
CA THR A 173 -16.56 4.03 18.83
C THR A 173 -17.74 3.19 19.32
N GLU A 174 -18.28 2.33 18.45
CA GLU A 174 -19.40 1.45 18.76
C GLU A 174 -18.92 0.13 19.37
N ILE A 175 -19.81 -0.62 20.03
CA ILE A 175 -19.46 -1.90 20.65
C ILE A 175 -19.24 -2.94 19.52
N LEU A 176 -18.01 -3.43 19.39
CA LEU A 176 -17.61 -4.44 18.41
C LEU A 176 -17.10 -5.70 19.11
N SER A 177 -17.32 -6.87 18.50
CA SER A 177 -16.62 -8.09 18.92
C SER A 177 -15.12 -7.96 18.62
N SER A 178 -14.28 -8.69 19.36
CA SER A 178 -12.81 -8.61 19.21
C SER A 178 -12.37 -8.84 17.75
N ARG A 179 -12.97 -9.81 17.05
CA ARG A 179 -12.67 -10.09 15.63
C ARG A 179 -12.98 -8.88 14.73
N ARG A 180 -14.13 -8.23 14.93
CA ARG A 180 -14.55 -7.05 14.15
C ARG A 180 -13.69 -5.84 14.47
N PHE A 181 -13.34 -5.66 15.75
CA PHE A 181 -12.43 -4.59 16.15
C PHE A 181 -11.06 -4.75 15.49
N THR A 182 -10.47 -5.95 15.49
CA THR A 182 -9.19 -6.22 14.79
C THR A 182 -9.29 -5.91 13.29
N ARG A 183 -10.37 -6.37 12.62
CA ARG A 183 -10.59 -6.08 11.20
C ARG A 183 -10.74 -4.59 10.94
N ALA A 184 -11.57 -3.89 11.71
CA ALA A 184 -11.78 -2.45 11.58
C ALA A 184 -10.49 -1.64 11.82
N SER A 185 -9.69 -2.02 12.82
CA SER A 185 -8.38 -1.42 13.09
C SER A 185 -7.37 -1.66 11.96
N THR A 186 -7.40 -2.85 11.34
CA THR A 186 -6.60 -3.16 10.15
C THR A 186 -7.00 -2.26 8.97
N VAL A 187 -8.30 -2.20 8.66
CA VAL A 187 -8.82 -1.35 7.56
C VAL A 187 -8.55 0.14 7.82
N LEU A 188 -8.57 0.57 9.08
CA LEU A 188 -8.20 1.93 9.47
C LEU A 188 -6.70 2.20 9.21
N ALA A 189 -5.82 1.25 9.54
CA ALA A 189 -4.41 1.36 9.24
C ALA A 189 -4.15 1.41 7.73
N GLU A 190 -4.82 0.58 6.94
CA GLU A 190 -4.75 0.61 5.47
C GLU A 190 -5.22 1.95 4.90
N ALA A 191 -6.30 2.52 5.44
CA ALA A 191 -6.80 3.83 5.02
C ALA A 191 -5.80 4.95 5.30
N TYR A 192 -5.09 4.91 6.44
CA TYR A 192 -4.02 5.86 6.73
C TYR A 192 -2.79 5.65 5.85
N MET A 193 -2.41 4.40 5.56
CA MET A 193 -1.33 4.11 4.63
C MET A 193 -1.66 4.65 3.23
N ALA A 194 -2.87 4.43 2.74
CA ALA A 194 -3.34 4.94 1.45
C ALA A 194 -3.30 6.47 1.34
N LEU A 195 -3.33 7.18 2.48
CA LEU A 195 -3.15 8.64 2.57
C LEU A 195 -1.68 9.08 2.74
N GLY A 196 -0.77 8.15 3.01
CA GLY A 196 0.63 8.42 3.32
C GLY A 196 0.90 8.82 4.77
N ASP A 197 -0.05 8.63 5.69
CA ASP A 197 0.12 8.86 7.14
C ASP A 197 0.53 7.55 7.83
N TYR A 198 1.78 7.14 7.61
CA TYR A 198 2.28 5.85 8.10
C TYR A 198 2.38 5.81 9.63
N ARG A 199 2.49 6.96 10.28
CA ARG A 199 2.47 7.04 11.74
C ARG A 199 1.09 6.71 12.29
N ALA A 200 0.05 7.36 11.79
CA ALA A 200 -1.31 7.05 12.20
C ALA A 200 -1.67 5.59 11.87
N ALA A 201 -1.18 5.07 10.73
CA ALA A 201 -1.36 3.66 10.38
C ALA A 201 -0.75 2.70 11.41
N ALA A 202 0.51 2.92 11.79
CA ALA A 202 1.20 2.09 12.78
C ALA A 202 0.56 2.21 14.19
N GLU A 203 0.00 3.36 14.53
CA GLU A 203 -0.71 3.60 15.80
C GLU A 203 -2.10 2.96 15.81
N SER A 204 -2.81 2.90 14.68
CA SER A 204 -4.14 2.29 14.58
C SER A 204 -4.12 0.79 14.34
N ALA A 205 -2.99 0.22 13.92
CA ALA A 205 -2.85 -1.19 13.65
C ALA A 205 -3.12 -2.05 14.91
N PRO A 206 -3.75 -3.22 14.78
CA PRO A 206 -4.07 -4.07 15.93
C PRO A 206 -2.80 -4.70 16.51
N GLY A 207 -2.57 -4.52 17.82
CA GLY A 207 -1.50 -5.19 18.56
C GLY A 207 -0.11 -5.03 17.93
N ASP A 208 0.68 -6.11 17.95
CA ASP A 208 1.89 -6.26 17.14
C ASP A 208 1.54 -7.13 15.94
N SER A 209 1.14 -6.48 14.84
CA SER A 209 0.68 -7.09 13.59
C SER A 209 1.65 -6.84 12.43
N ASP A 210 1.49 -7.60 11.35
CA ASP A 210 2.26 -7.45 10.12
C ASP A 210 2.06 -6.08 9.46
N ILE A 211 0.83 -5.55 9.44
CA ILE A 211 0.56 -4.20 8.94
C ILE A 211 1.26 -3.12 9.77
N LYS A 212 1.37 -3.30 11.09
CA LYS A 212 2.13 -2.40 11.97
C LYS A 212 3.62 -2.47 11.66
N ALA A 213 4.15 -3.67 11.49
CA ALA A 213 5.55 -3.88 11.11
C ALA A 213 5.84 -3.20 9.76
N PHE A 214 4.94 -3.36 8.79
CA PHE A 214 5.09 -2.74 7.47
C PHE A 214 4.97 -1.21 7.49
N ALA A 215 3.98 -0.65 8.17
CA ALA A 215 3.86 0.80 8.35
C ALA A 215 5.08 1.39 9.08
N THR A 216 5.62 0.66 10.07
CA THR A 216 6.87 1.03 10.77
C THR A 216 8.09 0.97 9.86
N ALA A 217 8.14 -0.01 8.95
CA ALA A 217 9.17 -0.07 7.92
C ALA A 217 9.07 1.15 7.00
N LEU A 218 7.86 1.49 6.52
CA LEU A 218 7.64 2.68 5.69
C LEU A 218 7.99 3.99 6.39
N LEU A 219 7.87 4.07 7.71
CA LEU A 219 8.40 5.21 8.50
C LEU A 219 9.93 5.32 8.52
N GLY A 220 10.64 4.38 7.90
CA GLY A 220 12.10 4.33 7.90
C GLY A 220 12.69 4.00 9.26
N GLN A 221 12.02 3.17 10.07
CA GLN A 221 12.43 2.77 11.43
C GLN A 221 12.93 1.31 11.44
N PRO A 222 14.12 1.01 10.90
CA PRO A 222 14.57 -0.36 10.69
C PRO A 222 14.76 -1.16 11.99
N GLU A 223 15.23 -0.53 13.06
CA GLU A 223 15.43 -1.21 14.36
C GLU A 223 14.11 -1.65 14.96
N ARG A 224 13.15 -0.72 15.10
CA ARG A 224 11.80 -1.01 15.59
C ARG A 224 11.06 -2.03 14.72
N THR A 225 11.27 -1.97 13.40
CA THR A 225 10.71 -2.95 12.47
C THR A 225 11.26 -4.35 12.75
N ARG A 226 12.57 -4.50 13.00
CA ARG A 226 13.17 -5.81 13.33
C ARG A 226 12.62 -6.37 14.65
N ASP A 227 12.36 -5.52 15.63
CA ASP A 227 11.78 -5.97 16.90
C ASP A 227 10.37 -6.52 16.67
N LEU A 228 9.52 -5.79 15.94
CA LEU A 228 8.17 -6.27 15.59
C LEU A 228 8.19 -7.58 14.78
N LEU A 229 9.12 -7.71 13.84
CA LEU A 229 9.25 -8.92 13.01
C LEU A 229 9.70 -10.17 13.77
N GLN A 230 10.16 -10.04 15.03
CA GLN A 230 10.45 -11.21 15.88
C GLN A 230 9.17 -11.86 16.41
N ASP A 231 8.13 -11.06 16.65
CA ASP A 231 6.88 -11.51 17.26
C ASP A 231 5.78 -11.81 16.23
N VAL A 232 5.90 -11.29 15.01
CA VAL A 232 4.94 -11.48 13.91
C VAL A 232 5.41 -12.60 12.98
N HIS A 233 4.58 -13.64 12.81
CA HIS A 233 4.92 -14.82 12.01
C HIS A 233 4.03 -15.03 10.78
N THR A 234 2.91 -14.34 10.67
CA THR A 234 1.92 -14.51 9.59
C THR A 234 1.31 -13.18 9.19
N GLY A 235 0.91 -13.05 7.93
CA GLY A 235 0.16 -11.90 7.41
C GLY A 235 0.64 -11.46 6.03
N ASP A 236 -0.23 -10.79 5.28
CA ASP A 236 0.02 -10.41 3.89
C ASP A 236 1.03 -9.26 3.75
N TYR A 237 1.17 -8.43 4.78
CA TYR A 237 2.16 -7.34 4.82
C TYR A 237 3.54 -7.79 5.31
N LEU A 238 3.63 -8.97 5.92
CA LEU A 238 4.87 -9.48 6.52
C LEU A 238 6.01 -9.62 5.48
N PRO A 239 5.79 -10.22 4.29
CA PRO A 239 6.82 -10.29 3.24
C PRO A 239 7.26 -8.90 2.74
N LEU A 240 6.33 -7.92 2.71
CA LEU A 240 6.61 -6.55 2.29
C LEU A 240 7.53 -5.84 3.29
N ALA A 241 7.25 -6.00 4.58
CA ALA A 241 8.07 -5.46 5.66
C ALA A 241 9.49 -6.04 5.63
N HIS A 242 9.63 -7.37 5.49
CA HIS A 242 10.93 -8.02 5.34
C HIS A 242 11.70 -7.54 4.11
N SER A 243 11.01 -7.32 2.98
CA SER A 243 11.63 -6.88 1.74
C SER A 243 12.23 -5.47 1.86
N LEU A 244 11.52 -4.54 2.51
CA LEU A 244 12.08 -3.22 2.83
C LEU A 244 13.30 -3.31 3.75
N MET A 245 13.33 -4.30 4.65
CA MET A 245 14.45 -4.54 5.56
C MET A 245 15.68 -5.17 4.89
N GLY A 246 15.64 -5.44 3.58
CA GLY A 246 16.73 -6.04 2.81
C GLY A 246 16.82 -7.56 2.97
N ASN A 247 15.80 -8.21 3.53
CA ASN A 247 15.72 -9.66 3.55
C ASN A 247 15.18 -10.14 2.19
N ASN A 248 15.89 -11.07 1.54
CA ASN A 248 15.43 -11.69 0.30
C ASN A 248 14.20 -12.58 0.57
N CYS A 249 13.01 -11.99 0.54
CA CYS A 249 11.76 -12.74 0.55
C CYS A 249 11.37 -13.14 -0.87
N ILE A 250 11.04 -14.41 -1.05
CA ILE A 250 10.37 -14.89 -2.26
C ILE A 250 8.92 -14.44 -2.14
N TYR A 251 8.51 -13.49 -2.98
CA TYR A 251 7.12 -13.05 -3.03
C TYR A 251 6.24 -14.20 -3.53
N THR A 252 5.36 -14.70 -2.67
CA THR A 252 4.09 -15.28 -3.09
C THR A 252 3.18 -14.09 -3.39
N HIS A 253 2.97 -13.79 -4.67
CA HIS A 253 2.16 -12.65 -5.13
C HIS A 253 0.91 -12.43 -4.25
N PRO A 254 0.81 -11.31 -3.51
CA PRO A 254 -0.45 -10.94 -2.86
C PRO A 254 -1.51 -10.85 -3.94
N SER A 255 -2.60 -11.60 -3.77
CA SER A 255 -3.67 -11.65 -4.77
C SER A 255 -4.61 -10.44 -4.70
N THR A 256 -4.48 -9.63 -3.64
CA THR A 256 -5.40 -8.54 -3.28
C THR A 256 -4.69 -7.19 -3.22
N GLU A 257 -5.44 -6.14 -3.52
CA GLU A 257 -5.08 -4.76 -3.19
C GLU A 257 -5.50 -4.47 -1.74
N PRO A 258 -4.74 -3.64 -0.99
CA PRO A 258 -3.66 -2.76 -1.46
C PRO A 258 -2.25 -3.37 -1.43
N GLU A 259 -2.08 -4.59 -0.92
CA GLU A 259 -0.77 -5.25 -0.76
C GLU A 259 -0.06 -5.43 -2.09
N ALA A 260 -0.78 -5.85 -3.13
CA ALA A 260 -0.24 -6.00 -4.48
C ALA A 260 0.34 -4.69 -5.02
N GLY A 261 -0.28 -3.54 -4.74
CA GLY A 261 0.25 -2.22 -5.08
C GLY A 261 1.60 -1.94 -4.42
N TYR A 262 1.73 -2.22 -3.13
CA TYR A 262 3.00 -2.09 -2.41
C TYR A 262 4.06 -3.08 -2.88
N GLU A 263 3.69 -4.32 -3.20
CA GLU A 263 4.60 -5.31 -3.78
C GLU A 263 5.26 -4.77 -5.07
N ARG A 264 4.44 -4.21 -5.97
CA ARG A 264 4.93 -3.60 -7.22
C ARG A 264 5.91 -2.46 -6.96
N ILE A 265 5.61 -1.59 -5.99
CA ILE A 265 6.47 -0.47 -5.61
C ILE A 265 7.81 -0.95 -5.06
N ILE A 266 7.79 -1.85 -4.07
CA ILE A 266 9.00 -2.33 -3.37
C ILE A 266 9.89 -3.12 -4.32
N ARG A 267 9.30 -3.98 -5.17
CA ARG A 267 10.05 -4.67 -6.23
C ARG A 267 10.68 -3.69 -7.21
N SER A 268 9.94 -2.66 -7.61
CA SER A 268 10.44 -1.65 -8.53
C SER A 268 11.59 -0.84 -7.93
N MET A 269 11.56 -0.52 -6.63
CA MET A 269 12.69 0.12 -5.92
C MET A 269 13.99 -0.67 -6.05
N GLY A 270 13.94 -2.00 -5.94
CA GLY A 270 15.11 -2.85 -6.12
C GLY A 270 15.63 -2.92 -7.57
N LEU A 271 14.78 -2.62 -8.55
CA LEU A 271 15.08 -2.75 -9.98
C LEU A 271 15.45 -1.42 -10.66
N THR A 272 15.02 -0.28 -10.10
CA THR A 272 15.20 1.07 -10.68
C THR A 272 16.64 1.54 -10.69
N MET A 273 17.51 0.94 -9.89
CA MET A 273 18.90 1.42 -9.71
C MET A 273 19.90 0.81 -10.71
N SER A 274 19.50 -0.20 -11.49
CA SER A 274 20.37 -0.82 -12.50
C SER A 274 19.81 -0.65 -13.92
N PRO A 275 20.61 -0.17 -14.90
CA PRO A 275 20.18 -0.07 -16.29
C PRO A 275 19.67 -1.38 -16.90
N THR A 276 20.19 -2.53 -16.45
CA THR A 276 19.84 -3.85 -16.99
C THR A 276 18.48 -4.35 -16.50
N THR A 277 17.99 -3.84 -15.37
CA THR A 277 16.74 -4.28 -14.72
C THR A 277 15.67 -3.19 -14.71
N ALA A 278 16.00 -1.94 -14.99
CA ALA A 278 15.06 -0.83 -14.91
C ALA A 278 13.86 -0.93 -15.86
N TRP A 279 14.02 -1.58 -17.01
CA TRP A 279 12.89 -1.90 -17.90
C TRP A 279 11.88 -2.85 -17.23
N GLN A 280 12.34 -3.74 -16.34
CA GLN A 280 11.46 -4.60 -15.55
C GLN A 280 10.69 -3.77 -14.52
N ALA A 281 11.33 -2.76 -13.93
CA ALA A 281 10.62 -1.80 -13.06
C ALA A 281 9.51 -1.06 -13.82
N VAL A 282 9.81 -0.55 -15.03
CA VAL A 282 8.77 0.08 -15.89
C VAL A 282 7.66 -0.91 -16.20
N SER A 283 7.98 -2.15 -16.55
CA SER A 283 6.98 -3.18 -16.81
C SER A 283 6.10 -3.44 -15.60
N LEU A 284 6.65 -3.48 -14.38
CA LEU A 284 5.88 -3.67 -13.15
C LEU A 284 4.98 -2.47 -12.87
N LEU A 285 5.54 -1.25 -12.95
CA LEU A 285 4.82 0.00 -12.67
C LEU A 285 3.76 0.33 -13.74
N GLY A 286 3.91 -0.19 -14.96
CA GLY A 286 2.99 0.04 -16.08
C GLY A 286 1.77 -0.89 -16.12
N THR A 287 1.70 -1.94 -15.28
CA THR A 287 0.60 -2.92 -15.32
C THR A 287 -0.73 -2.33 -14.85
N THR A 288 -0.71 -1.57 -13.76
CA THR A 288 -1.90 -0.95 -13.17
C THR A 288 -1.48 0.37 -12.52
N PRO A 289 -2.08 1.52 -12.90
CA PRO A 289 -1.80 2.79 -12.23
C PRO A 289 -2.27 2.72 -10.78
N PRO A 290 -1.50 3.30 -9.83
CA PRO A 290 -1.88 3.32 -8.43
C PRO A 290 -3.15 4.15 -8.22
N LYS A 291 -4.02 3.68 -7.31
CA LYS A 291 -5.25 4.39 -6.93
C LYS A 291 -5.07 5.24 -5.67
N THR A 292 -4.18 4.85 -4.76
CA THR A 292 -3.93 5.57 -3.51
C THR A 292 -2.85 6.65 -3.68
N ILE A 293 -2.91 7.70 -2.87
CA ILE A 293 -2.07 8.89 -3.07
C ILE A 293 -0.59 8.61 -2.76
N ASP A 294 -0.32 7.77 -1.77
CA ASP A 294 1.02 7.38 -1.36
C ASP A 294 1.69 6.46 -2.41
N GLN A 295 0.93 5.53 -2.98
CA GLN A 295 1.39 4.70 -4.08
C GLN A 295 1.62 5.54 -5.34
N LEU A 296 0.78 6.55 -5.62
CA LEU A 296 1.00 7.49 -6.71
C LEU A 296 2.30 8.28 -6.54
N PHE A 297 2.63 8.69 -5.31
CA PHE A 297 3.89 9.33 -5.00
C PHE A 297 5.09 8.43 -5.33
N PHE A 298 5.12 7.20 -4.81
CA PHE A 298 6.21 6.27 -5.07
C PHE A 298 6.31 5.89 -6.54
N TRP A 299 5.18 5.62 -7.18
CA TRP A 299 5.13 5.30 -8.61
C TRP A 299 5.75 6.42 -9.45
N SER A 300 5.35 7.68 -9.19
CA SER A 300 5.87 8.84 -9.92
C SER A 300 7.37 9.04 -9.67
N ALA A 301 7.81 8.92 -8.41
CA ALA A 301 9.20 9.06 -8.02
C ALA A 301 10.09 7.96 -8.64
N LEU A 302 9.59 6.72 -8.70
CA LEU A 302 10.31 5.59 -9.29
C LEU A 302 10.38 5.70 -10.82
N LEU A 303 9.32 6.14 -11.50
CA LEU A 303 9.39 6.39 -12.95
C LEU A 303 10.38 7.50 -13.28
N TRP A 304 10.44 8.55 -12.47
CA TRP A 304 11.47 9.58 -12.62
C TRP A 304 12.88 9.00 -12.40
N ALA A 305 13.05 8.14 -11.40
CA ALA A 305 14.30 7.44 -11.13
C ALA A 305 14.78 6.58 -12.32
N VAL A 306 13.86 5.88 -13.00
CA VAL A 306 14.15 5.13 -14.24
C VAL A 306 14.65 6.06 -15.35
N MET A 307 14.06 7.24 -15.50
CA MET A 307 14.53 8.21 -16.51
C MET A 307 15.94 8.72 -16.23
N SER A 308 16.33 8.84 -14.95
CA SER A 308 17.67 9.26 -14.54
C SER A 308 18.77 8.31 -15.03
N ILE A 309 18.45 7.04 -15.27
CA ILE A 309 19.38 6.05 -15.82
C ILE A 309 19.23 5.85 -17.33
N GLY A 310 18.38 6.64 -17.99
CA GLY A 310 18.25 6.69 -19.45
C GLY A 310 17.27 5.69 -20.04
N VAL A 311 16.40 5.10 -19.23
CA VAL A 311 15.32 4.22 -19.70
C VAL A 311 14.05 5.05 -19.84
N SER A 312 13.36 4.93 -20.99
CA SER A 312 12.09 5.61 -21.22
C SER A 312 10.95 4.84 -20.54
N PRO A 313 10.14 5.48 -19.66
CA PRO A 313 9.00 4.83 -19.01
C PRO A 313 7.78 4.66 -19.93
N GLY A 314 7.81 5.19 -21.16
CA GLY A 314 6.64 5.22 -22.05
C GLY A 314 5.55 6.21 -21.63
N ILE A 315 5.80 7.01 -20.60
CA ILE A 315 4.91 8.05 -20.07
C ILE A 315 5.61 9.40 -20.24
N HIS A 316 4.85 10.43 -20.65
CA HIS A 316 5.42 11.76 -20.84
C HIS A 316 5.93 12.33 -19.50
N PRO A 317 7.15 12.90 -19.44
CA PRO A 317 7.75 13.34 -18.18
C PRO A 317 6.94 14.38 -17.40
N SER A 318 6.23 15.28 -18.10
CA SER A 318 5.34 16.25 -17.45
C SER A 318 4.22 15.57 -16.66
N LEU A 319 3.66 14.46 -17.15
CA LEU A 319 2.60 13.72 -16.44
C LEU A 319 3.14 13.06 -15.16
N ILE A 320 4.38 12.58 -15.20
CA ILE A 320 5.07 12.04 -14.02
C ILE A 320 5.26 13.15 -12.99
N LEU A 321 5.71 14.32 -13.43
CA LEU A 321 5.93 15.48 -12.56
C LEU A 321 4.62 16.02 -11.97
N ASP A 322 3.56 16.11 -12.77
CA ASP A 322 2.23 16.56 -12.32
C ASP A 322 1.65 15.59 -11.29
N SER A 323 1.75 14.28 -11.55
CA SER A 323 1.32 13.23 -10.61
C SER A 323 2.11 13.29 -9.29
N LEU A 324 3.42 13.51 -9.37
CA LEU A 324 4.27 13.68 -8.21
C LEU A 324 3.89 14.93 -7.40
N ARG A 325 3.73 16.09 -8.05
CA ARG A 325 3.31 17.33 -7.39
C ARG A 325 1.93 17.19 -6.74
N GLN A 326 0.98 16.59 -7.45
CA GLN A 326 -0.37 16.31 -6.94
C GLN A 326 -0.31 15.41 -5.70
N SER A 327 0.46 14.32 -5.76
CA SER A 327 0.60 13.39 -4.63
C SER A 327 1.24 14.06 -3.41
N VAL A 328 2.32 14.82 -3.59
CA VAL A 328 2.96 15.56 -2.49
C VAL A 328 2.00 16.57 -1.85
N ALA A 329 1.20 17.27 -2.66
CA ALA A 329 0.22 18.24 -2.15
C ALA A 329 -0.95 17.59 -1.38
N ALA A 330 -1.28 16.34 -1.71
CA ALA A 330 -2.41 15.63 -1.11
C ALA A 330 -2.01 14.73 0.08
N ILE A 331 -0.73 14.38 0.23
CA ILE A 331 -0.22 13.63 1.39
C ILE A 331 -0.25 14.53 2.65
N PRO A 332 -0.97 14.16 3.72
CA PRO A 332 -1.07 14.98 4.94
C PRO A 332 0.26 15.11 5.71
N LYS A 333 1.12 14.09 5.61
CA LYS A 333 2.39 13.93 6.33
C LYS A 333 3.52 13.56 5.36
N VAL A 334 3.98 14.54 4.59
CA VAL A 334 5.03 14.33 3.57
C VAL A 334 6.33 13.77 4.19
N ASP A 335 6.58 14.05 5.46
CA ASP A 335 7.73 13.53 6.19
C ASP A 335 7.71 12.01 6.36
N ASP A 336 6.54 11.41 6.60
CA ASP A 336 6.40 9.96 6.75
C ASP A 336 6.76 9.23 5.46
N VAL A 337 6.19 9.64 4.31
CA VAL A 337 6.50 9.01 3.00
C VAL A 337 7.93 9.29 2.57
N GLY A 338 8.42 10.50 2.82
CA GLY A 338 9.80 10.85 2.49
C GLY A 338 10.84 10.18 3.39
N ASN A 339 10.52 9.79 4.63
CA ASN A 339 11.41 8.99 5.48
C ASN A 339 11.68 7.61 4.87
N ALA A 340 10.68 6.99 4.22
CA ALA A 340 10.86 5.74 3.49
C ALA A 340 11.94 5.89 2.40
N LEU A 341 11.80 6.91 1.53
CA LEU A 341 12.78 7.18 0.48
C LEU A 341 14.15 7.54 1.07
N PHE A 342 14.17 8.35 2.14
CA PHE A 342 15.42 8.71 2.80
C PHE A 342 16.16 7.47 3.28
N THR A 343 15.47 6.46 3.81
CA THR A 343 16.08 5.25 4.35
C THR A 343 16.46 4.24 3.27
N TYR A 344 15.58 3.99 2.31
CA TYR A 344 15.72 2.87 1.37
C TYR A 344 16.13 3.27 -0.06
N CYS A 345 15.86 4.50 -0.48
CA CYS A 345 16.16 4.99 -1.84
C CYS A 345 16.70 6.44 -1.81
N PRO A 346 17.84 6.69 -1.14
CA PRO A 346 18.37 8.04 -0.91
C PRO A 346 18.67 8.81 -2.21
N GLU A 347 18.89 8.10 -3.33
CA GLU A 347 19.08 8.68 -4.64
C GLU A 347 17.81 9.38 -5.13
N ILE A 348 16.67 8.68 -5.01
CA ILE A 348 15.34 9.22 -5.34
C ILE A 348 15.02 10.39 -4.41
N PHE A 349 15.32 10.26 -3.12
CA PHE A 349 15.14 11.37 -2.17
C PHE A 349 15.92 12.62 -2.59
N LEU A 350 17.18 12.49 -3.00
CA LEU A 350 17.98 13.62 -3.49
C LEU A 350 17.37 14.24 -4.74
N LEU A 351 16.88 13.42 -5.68
CA LEU A 351 16.20 13.90 -6.89
C LEU A 351 14.98 14.76 -6.56
N LEU A 352 14.16 14.33 -5.59
CA LEU A 352 13.04 15.13 -5.08
C LEU A 352 13.52 16.41 -4.39
N GLY A 353 14.61 16.37 -3.63
CA GLY A 353 15.16 17.52 -2.93
C GLY A 353 15.76 18.59 -3.84
N TYR A 354 16.24 18.20 -5.03
CA TYR A 354 16.72 19.10 -6.09
C TYR A 354 15.63 19.45 -7.11
N MET A 355 14.38 19.05 -6.95
CA MET A 355 13.30 19.51 -7.82
C MET A 355 13.10 21.03 -7.64
N PRO A 356 12.82 21.81 -8.71
CA PRO A 356 12.31 23.17 -8.55
C PRO A 356 11.03 23.15 -7.72
N ASP A 357 10.94 24.06 -6.75
CA ASP A 357 9.83 24.11 -5.79
C ASP A 357 9.65 22.82 -4.97
N ALA A 358 10.75 22.08 -4.76
CA ALA A 358 10.77 20.92 -3.87
C ALA A 358 10.16 21.26 -2.51
N HIS A 359 9.29 20.37 -2.02
CA HIS A 359 8.68 20.51 -0.71
C HIS A 359 9.79 20.68 0.36
N PRO A 360 9.63 21.62 1.33
CA PRO A 360 10.68 21.97 2.30
C PRO A 360 11.31 20.78 3.03
N TYR A 361 10.52 19.73 3.25
CA TYR A 361 11.01 18.49 3.86
C TYR A 361 12.14 17.82 3.05
N PHE A 362 12.01 17.72 1.72
CA PHE A 362 13.04 17.10 0.89
C PHE A 362 14.27 18.00 0.78
N SER A 363 14.06 19.29 0.48
CA SER A 363 15.15 20.24 0.22
C SER A 363 16.01 20.54 1.46
N SER A 364 15.42 20.58 2.65
CA SER A 364 16.17 20.81 3.90
C SER A 364 17.03 19.61 4.32
N ARG A 365 16.63 18.38 3.93
CA ARG A 365 17.29 17.13 4.35
C ARG A 365 18.29 16.57 3.35
N ILE A 366 18.47 17.19 2.18
CA ILE A 366 19.50 16.75 1.21
C ILE A 366 20.90 16.71 1.83
N MET A 367 21.18 17.60 2.79
CA MET A 367 22.47 17.68 3.48
C MET A 367 22.72 16.53 4.45
N ASP A 368 21.69 15.78 4.82
CA ASP A 368 21.76 14.59 5.68
C ASP A 368 22.07 13.31 4.88
N ILE A 369 22.15 13.41 3.55
CA ILE A 369 22.57 12.32 2.68
C ILE A 369 23.98 12.63 2.20
N PRO A 370 24.97 11.75 2.44
CA PRO A 370 26.29 11.94 1.84
C PRO A 370 26.17 11.78 0.32
N PHE A 371 26.71 12.72 -0.45
CA PHE A 371 26.72 12.63 -1.91
C PHE A 371 28.08 12.93 -2.53
N LEU A 372 28.45 12.16 -3.55
CA LEU A 372 29.67 12.28 -4.33
C LEU A 372 29.47 13.31 -5.45
N ALA A 373 30.16 14.44 -5.33
CA ALA A 373 30.10 15.59 -6.26
C ALA A 373 31.43 15.72 -7.03
N GLY A 374 31.79 14.69 -7.79
CA GLY A 374 33.08 14.59 -8.49
C GLY A 374 34.19 14.08 -7.56
N ASN A 375 35.18 14.93 -7.22
CA ASN A 375 36.31 14.53 -6.35
C ASN A 375 36.08 14.78 -4.85
N HIS A 376 34.86 15.14 -4.45
CA HIS A 376 34.53 15.35 -3.03
C HIS A 376 33.23 14.63 -2.66
N VAL A 377 33.13 14.24 -1.39
CA VAL A 377 31.86 13.88 -0.76
C VAL A 377 31.39 15.07 0.06
N MET A 378 30.15 15.50 -0.13
CA MET A 378 29.51 16.52 0.68
C MET A 378 28.57 15.86 1.69
N PHE A 379 28.65 16.26 2.96
CA PHE A 379 27.83 15.71 4.04
C PHE A 379 27.73 16.70 5.21
N HIS A 380 26.52 17.03 5.66
CA HIS A 380 26.24 18.03 6.72
C HIS A 380 27.02 19.36 6.57
N GLY A 381 27.07 19.89 5.34
CA GLY A 381 27.78 21.12 5.01
C GLY A 381 29.30 21.02 5.00
N LYS A 382 29.86 19.84 5.27
CA LYS A 382 31.30 19.56 5.20
C LYS A 382 31.66 18.96 3.85
N THR A 383 32.83 19.33 3.35
CA THR A 383 33.37 18.81 2.09
C THR A 383 34.58 17.93 2.38
N HIS A 384 34.48 16.65 2.04
CA HIS A 384 35.53 15.66 2.20
C HIS A 384 36.21 15.42 0.84
N LYS A 385 37.47 15.82 0.72
CA LYS A 385 38.24 15.65 -0.52
C LYS A 385 38.72 14.21 -0.68
N LEU A 386 38.43 13.60 -1.81
CA LEU A 386 38.88 12.25 -2.15
C LEU A 386 40.21 12.30 -2.91
N PRO A 387 41.05 11.25 -2.80
CA PRO A 387 42.32 11.18 -3.50
C PRO A 387 42.11 10.95 -5.00
N GLY A 388 42.96 11.57 -5.83
CA GLY A 388 43.05 11.31 -7.27
C GLY A 388 41.88 11.85 -8.08
N LYS A 389 41.61 11.19 -9.22
CA LYS A 389 40.54 11.54 -10.17
C LYS A 389 39.40 10.52 -10.22
N THR A 390 39.49 9.45 -9.43
CA THR A 390 38.54 8.33 -9.44
C THR A 390 37.10 8.78 -9.27
N GLY A 391 36.82 9.69 -8.33
CA GLY A 391 35.47 10.20 -8.10
C GLY A 391 34.90 10.96 -9.30
N ALA A 392 35.69 11.87 -9.90
CA ALA A 392 35.28 12.58 -11.11
C ALA A 392 35.12 11.66 -12.33
N GLN A 393 35.92 10.59 -12.44
CA GLN A 393 35.76 9.57 -13.47
C GLN A 393 34.48 8.77 -13.28
N ILE A 394 34.18 8.28 -12.06
CA ILE A 394 32.91 7.58 -11.78
C ILE A 394 31.72 8.48 -12.12
N PHE A 395 31.81 9.78 -11.81
CA PHE A 395 30.80 10.76 -12.18
C PHE A 395 30.63 10.87 -13.71
N GLU A 396 31.72 10.98 -14.48
CA GLU A 396 31.66 11.00 -15.94
C GLU A 396 31.13 9.69 -16.54
N ASP A 397 31.56 8.55 -16.02
CA ASP A 397 31.13 7.23 -16.49
C ASP A 397 29.61 7.09 -16.39
N LEU A 398 29.01 7.57 -15.28
CA LEU A 398 27.56 7.56 -15.09
C LEU A 398 26.82 8.54 -16.01
N ILE A 399 27.40 9.71 -16.31
CA ILE A 399 26.81 10.67 -17.26
C ILE A 399 26.87 10.13 -18.69
N THR A 400 28.03 9.59 -19.09
CA THR A 400 28.30 9.22 -20.48
C THR A 400 27.94 7.78 -20.83
N GLY A 401 27.72 6.93 -19.82
CA GLY A 401 27.52 5.49 -19.99
C GLY A 401 28.76 4.72 -20.42
N LYS A 402 29.95 5.35 -20.40
CA LYS A 402 31.21 4.73 -20.79
C LYS A 402 32.00 4.33 -19.54
N GLU A 403 32.38 3.07 -19.43
CA GLU A 403 33.22 2.62 -18.32
C GLU A 403 34.69 3.05 -18.53
N SER A 404 35.20 3.82 -17.58
CA SER A 404 36.63 4.17 -17.54
C SER A 404 37.45 3.03 -16.93
N LYS A 405 38.67 2.85 -17.44
CA LYS A 405 39.65 1.96 -16.81
C LYS A 405 40.35 2.68 -15.67
N PHE A 406 40.17 2.17 -14.45
CA PHE A 406 40.84 2.70 -13.26
C PHE A 406 42.20 2.05 -13.04
N HIS A 407 43.20 2.84 -12.61
CA HIS A 407 44.43 2.25 -12.09
C HIS A 407 44.15 1.57 -10.74
N THR A 408 44.55 0.31 -10.58
CA THR A 408 44.21 -0.52 -9.41
C THR A 408 44.59 0.13 -8.09
N GLU A 409 45.75 0.79 -8.02
CA GLU A 409 46.18 1.49 -6.81
C GLU A 409 45.36 2.74 -6.48
N GLU A 410 44.94 3.52 -7.49
CA GLU A 410 44.13 4.72 -7.27
C GLU A 410 42.73 4.34 -6.79
N ARG A 411 42.13 3.29 -7.37
CA ARG A 411 40.86 2.74 -6.91
C ARG A 411 40.98 2.22 -5.47
N ARG A 412 42.05 1.51 -5.13
CA ARG A 412 42.27 1.03 -3.76
C ARG A 412 42.39 2.20 -2.77
N ARG A 413 43.12 3.27 -3.10
CA ARG A 413 43.23 4.47 -2.25
C ARG A 413 41.89 5.16 -2.06
N PHE A 414 41.11 5.31 -3.15
CA PHE A 414 39.76 5.85 -3.10
C PHE A 414 38.84 5.03 -2.19
N GLU A 415 38.78 3.71 -2.38
CA GLU A 415 37.94 2.81 -1.56
C GLU A 415 38.38 2.77 -0.10
N THR A 416 39.68 2.94 0.18
CA THR A 416 40.20 3.02 1.55
C THR A 416 39.76 4.32 2.21
N GLU A 417 39.89 5.46 1.53
CA GLU A 417 39.47 6.76 2.08
C GLU A 417 37.97 6.82 2.31
N MET A 418 37.17 6.29 1.37
CA MET A 418 35.71 6.20 1.50
C MET A 418 35.30 5.38 2.73
N ARG A 419 36.01 4.28 3.03
CA ARG A 419 35.79 3.50 4.25
C ARG A 419 36.23 4.25 5.51
N ASN A 420 37.35 4.96 5.46
CA ASN A 420 37.89 5.72 6.59
C ASN A 420 37.03 6.93 6.97
N ALA A 421 36.31 7.51 6.01
CA ALA A 421 35.45 8.67 6.23
C ALA A 421 34.21 8.37 7.10
N LYS A 422 33.89 7.09 7.37
CA LYS A 422 32.81 6.64 8.28
C LYS A 422 31.46 7.33 8.02
N PHE A 423 31.08 7.47 6.75
CA PHE A 423 29.73 7.93 6.42
C PHE A 423 28.68 6.93 6.93
N PRO A 424 27.48 7.38 7.35
CA PRO A 424 26.44 6.49 7.86
C PRO A 424 25.88 5.54 6.79
N ARG A 425 26.14 5.83 5.52
CA ARG A 425 25.71 5.06 4.35
C ARG A 425 26.64 5.33 3.15
N PRO A 426 26.62 4.48 2.10
CA PRO A 426 27.32 4.76 0.86
C PRO A 426 26.89 6.11 0.26
N PRO A 427 27.81 6.97 -0.18
CA PRO A 427 27.45 8.24 -0.80
C PRO A 427 26.74 8.06 -2.14
N VAL A 428 25.66 8.82 -2.35
CA VAL A 428 24.95 8.87 -3.62
C VAL A 428 25.77 9.62 -4.66
N ASN A 429 25.91 9.08 -5.87
CA ASN A 429 26.59 9.81 -6.93
C ASN A 429 25.68 10.89 -7.55
N LEU A 430 26.10 12.15 -7.48
CA LEU A 430 25.31 13.29 -7.97
C LEU A 430 25.09 13.26 -9.49
N ALA A 431 25.89 12.50 -10.24
CA ALA A 431 25.68 12.27 -11.68
C ALA A 431 24.28 11.70 -11.97
N TRP A 432 23.78 10.83 -11.10
CA TRP A 432 22.46 10.23 -11.23
C TRP A 432 21.36 11.28 -11.12
N VAL A 433 21.46 12.15 -10.12
CA VAL A 433 20.52 13.27 -9.91
C VAL A 433 20.58 14.25 -11.09
N PHE A 434 21.80 14.57 -11.55
CA PHE A 434 22.01 15.42 -12.73
C PHE A 434 21.27 14.90 -13.96
N ARG A 435 21.40 13.61 -14.26
CA ARG A 435 20.71 12.98 -15.39
C ARG A 435 19.19 13.06 -15.22
N GLY A 436 18.67 12.79 -14.03
CA GLY A 436 17.23 12.88 -13.75
C GLY A 436 16.66 14.27 -13.98
N LEU A 437 17.33 15.31 -13.48
CA LEU A 437 16.93 16.70 -13.69
C LEU A 437 17.05 17.11 -15.17
N CYS A 438 18.12 16.71 -15.84
CA CYS A 438 18.34 16.95 -17.27
C CYS A 438 17.24 16.32 -18.13
N SER A 439 16.92 15.04 -17.90
CA SER A 439 15.81 14.34 -18.59
C SER A 439 14.47 15.04 -18.39
N MET A 440 14.22 15.59 -17.19
CA MET A 440 13.01 16.37 -16.94
C MET A 440 13.05 17.72 -17.67
N THR A 441 14.16 18.47 -17.54
CA THR A 441 14.37 19.79 -18.16
C THR A 441 14.15 19.77 -19.68
N ALA A 442 14.62 18.73 -20.36
CA ALA A 442 14.46 18.56 -21.81
C ALA A 442 12.99 18.41 -22.24
N SER A 443 12.11 18.05 -21.30
CA SER A 443 10.69 17.76 -21.54
C SER A 443 9.75 18.87 -21.03
N MET A 444 10.28 19.93 -20.42
CA MET A 444 9.50 21.02 -19.85
C MET A 444 9.14 22.09 -20.89
N VAL A 445 8.03 22.78 -20.65
CA VAL A 445 7.66 24.01 -21.38
C VAL A 445 8.60 25.16 -21.03
N ALA A 446 8.69 26.17 -21.90
CA ALA A 446 9.68 27.25 -21.81
C ALA A 446 9.69 28.00 -20.46
N GLU A 447 8.51 28.22 -19.86
CA GLU A 447 8.39 28.93 -18.57
C GLU A 447 9.01 28.14 -17.42
N GLU A 448 8.70 26.85 -17.32
CA GLU A 448 9.28 25.98 -16.29
C GLU A 448 10.76 25.70 -16.54
N LYS A 449 11.19 25.61 -17.80
CA LYS A 449 12.58 25.29 -18.18
C LYS A 449 13.60 26.21 -17.51
N VAL A 450 13.25 27.48 -17.27
CA VAL A 450 14.12 28.44 -16.57
C VAL A 450 14.42 28.01 -15.13
N ALA A 451 13.41 27.56 -14.38
CA ALA A 451 13.58 27.15 -12.99
C ALA A 451 14.46 25.89 -12.89
N TRP A 452 14.25 24.93 -13.79
CA TRP A 452 15.05 23.71 -13.90
C TRP A 452 16.50 24.01 -14.32
N ALA A 453 16.71 24.87 -15.32
CA ALA A 453 18.06 25.29 -15.75
C ALA A 453 18.82 26.00 -14.63
N ASN A 454 18.15 26.87 -13.87
CA ASN A 454 18.73 27.53 -12.70
C ASN A 454 19.16 26.52 -11.63
N MET A 455 18.36 25.48 -11.39
CA MET A 455 18.70 24.42 -10.44
C MET A 455 19.93 23.61 -10.91
N LEU A 456 19.96 23.20 -12.18
CA LEU A 456 21.13 22.55 -12.79
C LEU A 456 22.39 23.42 -12.66
N GLY A 457 22.27 24.74 -12.88
CA GLY A 457 23.35 25.70 -12.68
C GLY A 457 23.85 25.76 -11.24
N ARG A 458 22.96 25.73 -10.24
CA ARG A 458 23.35 25.67 -8.82
C ARG A 458 24.06 24.37 -8.47
N MET A 459 23.58 23.24 -8.99
CA MET A 459 24.24 21.95 -8.78
C MET A 459 25.63 21.92 -9.44
N LEU A 460 25.77 22.53 -10.61
CA LEU A 460 27.05 22.61 -11.33
C LEU A 460 28.10 23.37 -10.50
N GLN A 461 27.70 24.44 -9.80
CA GLN A 461 28.56 25.18 -8.88
C GLN A 461 29.02 24.35 -7.68
N GLY A 462 28.24 23.34 -7.28
CA GLY A 462 28.59 22.39 -6.22
C GLY A 462 29.50 21.25 -6.66
N LEU A 463 29.71 21.05 -7.97
CA LEU A 463 30.60 20.01 -8.49
C LEU A 463 32.07 20.36 -8.32
N SER A 464 32.90 19.32 -8.24
CA SER A 464 34.32 19.47 -8.07
C SER A 464 35.14 18.60 -9.03
N GLY A 465 36.23 19.17 -9.54
CA GLY A 465 37.08 18.55 -10.54
C GLY A 465 36.64 18.91 -11.97
N HIS A 466 37.61 19.36 -12.79
CA HIS A 466 37.34 19.84 -14.14
C HIS A 466 36.61 18.83 -15.03
N GLN A 467 36.93 17.54 -14.88
CA GLN A 467 36.32 16.47 -15.68
C GLN A 467 34.82 16.33 -15.38
N ALA A 468 34.43 16.29 -14.10
CA ALA A 468 33.03 16.22 -13.70
C ALA A 468 32.24 17.46 -14.14
N ILE A 469 32.80 18.66 -13.95
CA ILE A 469 32.18 19.93 -14.35
C ILE A 469 31.96 19.96 -15.87
N ASN A 470 32.99 19.61 -16.66
CA ASN A 470 32.89 19.60 -18.12
C ASN A 470 31.85 18.60 -18.63
N SER A 471 31.78 17.41 -18.03
CA SER A 471 30.81 16.39 -18.43
C SER A 471 29.37 16.79 -18.04
N ALA A 472 29.18 17.39 -16.87
CA ALA A 472 27.89 17.94 -16.47
C ALA A 472 27.45 19.09 -17.39
N GLN A 473 28.34 20.04 -17.70
CA GLN A 473 28.04 21.14 -18.62
C GLN A 473 27.61 20.63 -20.00
N LYS A 474 28.33 19.66 -20.56
CA LYS A 474 27.97 19.05 -21.85
C LYS A 474 26.58 18.40 -21.81
N LEU A 475 26.21 17.78 -20.69
CA LEU A 475 24.88 17.20 -20.54
C LEU A 475 23.81 18.28 -20.45
N ILE A 476 24.06 19.37 -19.71
CA ILE A 476 23.14 20.53 -19.63
C ILE A 476 22.93 21.12 -21.02
N ASP A 477 23.99 21.29 -21.81
CA ASP A 477 23.91 21.87 -23.16
C ASP A 477 23.10 21.01 -24.15
N GLN A 478 22.86 19.73 -23.83
CA GLN A 478 22.04 18.80 -24.61
C GLN A 478 20.55 18.82 -24.25
N CYS A 479 20.18 19.46 -23.14
CA CYS A 479 18.82 19.47 -22.59
C CYS A 479 18.07 20.76 -22.95
#